data_AF-A0A4P8KSQ5-F1
#
_entry.id   AF-A0A4P8KSQ5-F1
#
_cell.length_a   1.000
_cell.length_b   1.000
_cell.length_c   1.000
_cell.angle_alpha   90.00
_cell.angle_beta   90.00
_cell.angle_gamma   90.00
#
_symmetry.space_group_name_H-M   'P 1'
#
loop_
_entity.id
_entity.type
_entity.pdbx_description
1 polymer ?
#
loop_
_entity_poly.entity_id
_entity_poly.type
_entity_poly.pdbx_seq_one_letter_code
_entity_poly.pdbx_strand_id
1 'polypeptide(L)'
;MSAEPPAAWAPDVREAMKGVTNFRVSAPITLIAGCLWDFGEDELAERALTMSADDHAAILRIAAVYENPRYPLPVVGRNITHGHVDALAAIAYFEGALRPLAQNRRRPQKNRPDRFRTPVPVRDPEGDA
;
A
#
# COMPACT_ATOMS: atom_id res chain seq x y z
N MET A 1 14.52 10.53 -8.15
CA MET A 1 15.06 9.17 -8.31
C MET A 1 13.89 8.23 -8.12
N SER A 2 13.38 7.66 -9.22
CA SER A 2 12.26 6.72 -9.16
C SER A 2 12.73 5.40 -8.57
N ALA A 3 11.86 4.73 -7.82
CA ALA A 3 12.07 3.36 -7.39
C ALA A 3 12.31 2.47 -8.62
N GLU A 4 13.45 1.77 -8.71
CA GLU A 4 13.74 0.91 -9.87
C GLU A 4 12.73 -0.24 -9.96
N PRO A 5 11.91 -0.33 -11.03
CA PRO A 5 10.91 -1.39 -11.16
C PRO A 5 11.57 -2.77 -11.22
N PRO A 6 10.86 -3.84 -10.81
CA PRO A 6 11.37 -5.20 -10.93
C PRO A 6 11.63 -5.55 -12.41
N ALA A 7 12.56 -6.48 -12.66
CA ALA A 7 12.90 -6.91 -14.01
C ALA A 7 11.70 -7.49 -14.79
N ALA A 8 10.76 -8.12 -14.08
CA ALA A 8 9.49 -8.57 -14.62
C ALA A 8 8.43 -8.68 -13.51
N TRP A 9 7.18 -8.34 -13.85
CA TRP A 9 6.02 -8.64 -13.01
C TRP A 9 5.40 -9.98 -13.38
N ALA A 10 5.04 -10.75 -12.36
CA ALA A 10 4.26 -11.96 -12.50
C ALA A 10 2.93 -11.69 -13.24
N PRO A 11 2.38 -12.67 -13.99
CA PRO A 11 1.20 -12.46 -14.82
C PRO A 11 -0.02 -11.93 -14.06
N ASP A 12 -0.22 -12.40 -12.84
CA ASP A 12 -1.29 -11.98 -11.93
C ASP A 12 -1.13 -10.52 -11.48
N VAL A 13 0.09 -10.09 -11.18
CA VAL A 13 0.37 -8.69 -10.82
C VAL A 13 0.16 -7.77 -12.03
N ARG A 14 0.59 -8.19 -13.22
CA ARG A 14 0.34 -7.43 -14.47
C ARG A 14 -1.15 -7.29 -14.76
N GLU A 15 -1.93 -8.34 -14.50
CA GLU A 15 -3.38 -8.26 -14.62
C GLU A 15 -3.97 -7.30 -13.58
N ALA A 16 -3.51 -7.39 -12.33
CA ALA A 16 -3.97 -6.51 -11.25
C ALA A 16 -3.68 -5.03 -11.51
N MET A 17 -2.57 -4.71 -12.18
CA MET A 17 -2.23 -3.33 -12.59
C MET A 17 -3.23 -2.71 -13.58
N LYS A 18 -4.08 -3.49 -14.24
CA LYS A 18 -5.16 -2.95 -15.06
C LYS A 18 -6.27 -2.31 -14.21
N GLY A 19 -6.35 -2.68 -12.93
CA GLY A 19 -7.36 -2.19 -11.99
C GLY A 19 -8.75 -2.79 -12.20
N VAL A 20 -9.75 -2.14 -11.61
CA VAL A 20 -11.16 -2.55 -11.68
C VAL A 20 -11.99 -1.45 -12.30
N THR A 21 -12.84 -1.79 -13.28
CA THR A 21 -13.77 -0.85 -13.88
C THR A 21 -14.76 -0.32 -12.82
N ASN A 22 -14.95 1.00 -12.77
CA ASN A 22 -15.86 1.69 -11.84
C ASN A 22 -15.53 1.55 -10.34
N PHE A 23 -14.34 1.07 -9.99
CA PHE A 23 -13.88 1.02 -8.59
C PHE A 23 -12.48 1.62 -8.48
N ARG A 24 -12.28 2.50 -7.50
CA ARG A 24 -11.00 3.19 -7.28
C ARG A 24 -10.67 3.20 -5.79
N VAL A 25 -9.42 2.91 -5.49
CA VAL A 25 -8.84 3.07 -4.15
C VAL A 25 -8.06 4.39 -4.13
N SER A 26 -8.16 5.10 -3.01
CA SER A 26 -7.41 6.33 -2.74
C SER A 26 -6.68 6.16 -1.42
N ALA A 27 -5.36 6.28 -1.47
CA ALA A 27 -4.50 6.28 -0.30
C ALA A 27 -3.29 7.18 -0.58
N PRO A 28 -2.92 8.11 0.33
CA PRO A 28 -1.70 8.89 0.14
C PRO A 28 -0.44 8.00 0.27
N ILE A 29 0.65 8.40 -0.38
CA ILE A 29 1.95 7.69 -0.33
C ILE A 29 2.38 7.40 1.12
N THR A 30 2.21 8.37 2.02
CA THR A 30 2.57 8.23 3.44
C THR A 30 1.73 7.18 4.17
N LEU A 31 0.48 6.94 3.76
CA LEU A 31 -0.34 5.87 4.30
C LEU A 31 0.18 4.51 3.85
N ILE A 32 0.49 4.35 2.55
CA ILE A 32 1.06 3.12 2.00
C ILE A 32 2.40 2.79 2.68
N ALA A 33 3.29 3.78 2.80
CA ALA A 33 4.56 3.63 3.51
C ALA A 33 4.35 3.27 4.99
N GLY A 34 3.38 3.89 5.66
CA GLY A 34 3.01 3.55 7.04
C GLY A 34 2.45 2.13 7.19
N CYS A 35 1.68 1.65 6.23
CA CYS A 35 1.17 0.28 6.21
C CYS A 35 2.30 -0.74 6.01
N LEU A 36 3.23 -0.49 5.09
CA LEU A 36 4.43 -1.31 4.92
C LEU A 36 5.24 -1.40 6.22
N TRP A 37 5.48 -0.25 6.87
CA TRP A 37 6.18 -0.22 8.14
C TRP A 37 5.44 -0.98 9.25
N ASP A 38 4.11 -0.84 9.33
CA ASP A 38 3.28 -1.56 10.31
C ASP A 38 3.44 -3.07 10.20
N PHE A 39 3.64 -3.61 9.00
CA PHE A 39 3.81 -5.05 8.76
C PHE A 39 5.28 -5.49 8.65
N GLY A 40 6.21 -4.58 8.96
CA GLY A 40 7.62 -4.85 9.06
C GLY A 40 8.39 -4.87 7.75
N GLU A 41 7.83 -4.28 6.70
CA GLU A 41 8.45 -4.10 5.39
C GLU A 41 9.27 -2.80 5.37
N ASP A 42 10.26 -2.67 6.25
CA ASP A 42 10.97 -1.41 6.51
C ASP A 42 11.64 -0.82 5.25
N GLU A 43 12.32 -1.65 4.46
CA GLU A 43 12.98 -1.22 3.21
C GLU A 43 11.96 -0.77 2.16
N LEU A 44 10.85 -1.49 2.02
CA LEU A 44 9.78 -1.11 1.11
C LEU A 44 9.05 0.15 1.59
N ALA A 45 8.94 0.36 2.90
CA ALA A 45 8.36 1.56 3.46
C ALA A 45 9.19 2.81 3.10
N GLU A 46 10.52 2.74 3.21
CA GLU A 46 11.41 3.82 2.75
C GLU A 46 11.29 4.03 1.24
N ARG A 47 11.33 2.94 0.48
CA ARG A 47 11.19 2.99 -0.98
C ARG A 47 9.88 3.65 -1.39
N ALA A 48 8.78 3.34 -0.68
CA ALA A 48 7.47 3.90 -0.94
C ALA A 48 7.46 5.43 -0.81
N LEU A 49 8.20 6.02 0.13
CA LEU A 49 8.29 7.49 0.26
C LEU A 49 8.94 8.17 -0.95
N THR A 50 9.68 7.42 -1.76
CA THR A 50 10.39 7.93 -2.95
C THR A 50 9.74 7.54 -4.27
N MET A 51 8.58 6.87 -4.22
CA MET A 51 7.88 6.37 -5.40
C MET A 51 7.36 7.53 -6.28
N SER A 52 7.31 7.31 -7.59
CA SER A 52 6.72 8.27 -8.51
C SER A 52 5.18 8.29 -8.41
N ALA A 53 4.54 9.33 -8.97
CA ALA A 53 3.09 9.36 -9.06
C ALA A 53 2.52 8.22 -9.94
N ASP A 54 3.29 7.76 -10.94
CA ASP A 54 2.89 6.63 -11.79
C ASP A 54 2.98 5.30 -11.03
N ASP A 55 4.03 5.11 -10.22
CA ASP A 55 4.20 3.96 -9.34
C ASP A 55 3.05 3.92 -8.33
N HIS A 56 2.75 5.06 -7.72
CA HIS A 56 1.65 5.22 -6.79
C HIS A 56 0.31 4.87 -7.44
N ALA A 57 0.04 5.38 -8.64
CA ALA A 57 -1.18 5.06 -9.37
C ALA A 57 -1.27 3.57 -9.74
N ALA A 58 -0.16 2.91 -10.07
CA ALA A 58 -0.14 1.48 -10.34
C ALA A 58 -0.44 0.65 -9.08
N ILE A 59 0.11 1.02 -7.92
CA ILE A 59 -0.20 0.40 -6.63
C ILE A 59 -1.69 0.53 -6.30
N LEU A 60 -2.29 1.72 -6.49
CA LEU A 60 -3.72 1.92 -6.24
C LEU A 60 -4.62 1.07 -7.16
N ARG A 61 -4.20 0.80 -8.41
CA ARG A 61 -4.91 -0.12 -9.30
C ARG A 61 -4.84 -1.56 -8.80
N ILE A 62 -3.67 -2.01 -8.34
CA ILE A 62 -3.52 -3.34 -7.73
C ILE A 62 -4.39 -3.44 -6.47
N ALA A 63 -4.34 -2.43 -5.59
CA ALA A 63 -5.16 -2.36 -4.38
C ALA A 63 -6.65 -2.49 -4.71
N ALA A 64 -7.13 -1.82 -5.76
CA ALA A 64 -8.51 -1.93 -6.21
C ALA A 64 -8.94 -3.37 -6.57
N VAL A 65 -8.02 -4.17 -7.12
CA VAL A 65 -8.27 -5.60 -7.39
C VAL A 65 -8.26 -6.42 -6.10
N TYR A 66 -7.34 -6.11 -5.19
CA TYR A 66 -7.13 -6.83 -3.93
C TYR A 66 -8.19 -6.55 -2.87
N GLU A 67 -8.93 -5.44 -2.98
CA GLU A 67 -10.13 -5.16 -2.16
C GLU A 67 -11.26 -6.17 -2.39
N ASN A 68 -11.24 -6.93 -3.49
CA ASN A 68 -12.20 -7.99 -3.71
C ASN A 68 -12.01 -9.12 -2.68
N PRO A 69 -13.00 -9.43 -1.81
CA PRO A 69 -12.86 -10.47 -0.79
C PRO A 69 -12.63 -11.89 -1.33
N ARG A 70 -12.92 -12.11 -2.62
CA ARG A 70 -12.66 -13.39 -3.31
C ARG A 70 -11.24 -13.50 -3.86
N TYR A 71 -10.47 -12.42 -3.87
CA TYR A 71 -9.09 -12.45 -4.31
C TYR A 71 -8.24 -13.19 -3.25
N PRO A 72 -7.46 -14.22 -3.61
CA PRO A 72 -6.77 -15.08 -2.64
C PRO A 72 -5.50 -14.40 -2.09
N LEU A 73 -5.67 -13.38 -1.27
CA LEU A 73 -4.54 -12.70 -0.62
C LEU A 73 -3.83 -13.62 0.37
N PRO A 74 -2.49 -13.60 0.43
CA PRO A 74 -1.68 -14.44 1.34
C PRO A 74 -1.68 -13.88 2.77
N VAL A 75 -2.86 -13.67 3.36
CA VAL A 75 -3.03 -13.18 4.73
C VAL A 75 -3.62 -14.28 5.59
N VAL A 76 -3.00 -14.55 6.74
CA VAL A 76 -3.51 -15.49 7.74
C VAL A 76 -4.31 -14.70 8.78
N GLY A 77 -5.64 -14.77 8.72
CA GLY A 77 -6.51 -14.15 9.72
C GLY A 77 -7.95 -13.89 9.25
N ARG A 78 -8.87 -13.70 10.21
CA ARG A 78 -10.31 -13.49 9.92
C ARG A 78 -10.65 -12.10 9.36
N ASN A 79 -9.78 -11.09 9.57
CA ASN A 79 -10.06 -9.70 9.25
C ASN A 79 -8.94 -9.09 8.40
N ILE A 80 -9.03 -9.26 7.07
CA ILE A 80 -8.24 -8.48 6.12
C ILE A 80 -8.75 -7.03 6.19
N THR A 81 -7.84 -6.09 6.38
CA THR A 81 -8.15 -4.66 6.47
C THR A 81 -7.59 -3.92 5.26
N HIS A 82 -8.06 -2.72 4.95
CA HIS A 82 -7.46 -1.85 3.92
C HIS A 82 -5.93 -1.73 4.04
N GLY A 83 -5.39 -1.55 5.25
CA GLY A 83 -3.93 -1.49 5.42
C GLY A 83 -3.17 -2.77 5.00
N HIS A 84 -3.79 -3.95 5.09
CA HIS A 84 -3.20 -5.19 4.55
C HIS A 84 -3.21 -5.14 3.02
N VAL A 85 -4.32 -4.69 2.43
CA VAL A 85 -4.48 -4.54 0.98
C VAL A 85 -3.44 -3.57 0.42
N ASP A 86 -3.30 -2.38 1.04
CA ASP A 86 -2.34 -1.36 0.62
C ASP A 86 -0.89 -1.87 0.69
N ALA A 87 -0.53 -2.57 1.77
CA ALA A 87 0.81 -3.14 1.92
C ALA A 87 1.09 -4.25 0.90
N LEU A 88 0.14 -5.16 0.68
CA LEU A 88 0.29 -6.25 -0.29
C LEU A 88 0.32 -5.75 -1.74
N ALA A 89 -0.48 -4.74 -2.06
CA ALA A 89 -0.45 -4.11 -3.38
C ALA A 89 0.92 -3.45 -3.67
N ALA A 90 1.49 -2.78 -2.66
CA ALA A 90 2.82 -2.20 -2.78
C ALA A 90 3.92 -3.26 -2.92
N ILE A 91 3.86 -4.35 -2.16
CA ILE A 91 4.78 -5.51 -2.32
C ILE A 91 4.71 -6.07 -3.74
N ALA A 92 3.50 -6.36 -4.22
CA ALA A 92 3.28 -6.91 -5.55
C ALA A 92 3.89 -6.02 -6.64
N TYR A 93 3.72 -4.70 -6.51
CA TYR A 93 4.32 -3.74 -7.43
C TYR A 93 5.86 -3.70 -7.34
N PHE A 94 6.42 -3.56 -6.14
CA PHE A 94 7.86 -3.32 -5.94
C PHE A 94 8.72 -4.55 -6.18
N GLU A 95 8.21 -5.74 -5.86
CA GLU A 95 8.94 -6.99 -5.97
C GLU A 95 8.58 -7.76 -7.25
N GLY A 96 7.52 -7.37 -7.93
CA GLY A 96 7.07 -8.05 -9.14
C GLY A 96 6.16 -9.24 -8.88
N ALA A 97 5.98 -9.66 -7.62
CA ALA A 97 5.20 -10.83 -7.24
C ALA A 97 4.48 -10.62 -5.91
N LEU A 98 3.35 -11.30 -5.74
CA LEU A 98 2.63 -11.32 -4.48
C LEU A 98 3.28 -12.32 -3.51
N ARG A 99 3.60 -11.88 -2.30
CA ARG A 99 4.09 -12.74 -1.20
C ARG A 99 3.41 -12.39 0.12
N PRO A 100 3.46 -13.28 1.14
CA PRO A 100 3.02 -12.95 2.48
C PRO A 100 3.78 -11.74 3.06
N LEU A 101 3.11 -11.01 3.95
CA LEU A 101 3.72 -9.94 4.74
C LEU A 101 4.78 -10.52 5.69
N ALA A 102 5.85 -9.77 5.93
CA ALA A 102 6.88 -10.13 6.90
C ALA A 102 6.31 -10.37 8.31
N GLN A 103 5.25 -9.62 8.68
CA GLN A 103 4.52 -9.81 9.92
C GLN A 103 3.00 -9.83 9.68
N ASN A 104 2.31 -10.83 10.22
CA ASN A 104 0.84 -10.88 10.20
C ASN A 104 0.19 -9.89 11.18
N ARG A 105 0.90 -9.52 12.25
CA ARG A 105 0.43 -8.59 13.27
C ARG A 105 1.10 -7.23 13.06
N ARG A 106 0.29 -6.17 13.07
CA ARG A 106 0.79 -4.79 13.00
C ARG A 106 1.68 -4.45 14.20
N ARG A 107 2.78 -3.76 13.92
CA ARG A 107 3.61 -3.08 14.93
C ARG A 107 2.79 -1.99 15.65
N PRO A 108 3.13 -1.65 16.90
CA PRO A 108 2.46 -0.57 17.62
C PRO A 108 2.62 0.77 16.89
N GLN A 109 1.50 1.39 16.47
CA GLN A 109 1.52 2.65 15.72
C GLN A 109 2.19 3.80 16.47
N LYS A 110 2.19 3.78 17.81
CA LYS A 110 2.92 4.76 18.64
C LYS A 110 4.43 4.76 18.39
N ASN A 111 4.98 3.65 17.92
CA ASN A 111 6.41 3.50 17.60
C ASN A 111 6.71 3.89 16.15
N ARG A 112 5.69 4.21 15.34
CA ARG A 112 5.87 4.54 13.93
C ARG A 112 6.67 5.84 13.80
N PRO A 113 7.80 5.84 13.07
CA PRO A 113 8.57 7.04 12.76
C PRO A 113 7.70 8.12 12.09
N ASP A 114 7.96 9.39 12.38
CA ASP A 114 7.13 10.51 11.91
C ASP A 114 7.05 10.59 10.38
N ARG A 115 8.11 10.21 9.66
CA ARG A 115 8.11 10.16 8.19
C ARG A 115 7.08 9.19 7.60
N PHE A 116 6.64 8.19 8.36
CA PHE A 116 5.61 7.21 7.96
C PHE A 116 4.24 7.52 8.55
N ARG A 117 4.10 8.63 9.29
CA ARG A 117 2.81 9.07 9.79
C ARG A 117 2.12 9.84 8.69
N THR A 118 0.92 9.40 8.34
CA THR A 118 0.03 10.21 7.51
C THR A 118 -0.35 11.46 8.30
N PRO A 119 -0.12 12.67 7.78
CA PRO A 119 -0.58 13.88 8.43
C PRO A 119 -2.08 13.77 8.68
N VAL A 120 -2.51 13.98 9.91
CA VAL A 120 -3.94 14.17 10.19
C VAL A 120 -4.36 15.40 9.38
N PRO A 121 -5.41 15.34 8.55
CA PRO A 121 -5.87 16.53 7.86
C PRO A 121 -6.20 17.57 8.94
N VAL A 122 -5.47 18.68 8.91
CA VAL A 122 -5.80 19.85 9.72
C VAL A 122 -7.18 20.26 9.23
N ARG A 123 -8.20 20.05 10.07
CA ARG A 123 -9.47 20.76 9.87
C ARG A 123 -9.11 22.22 10.02
N ASP A 124 -9.12 22.97 8.93
CA ASP A 124 -9.13 24.43 9.01
C ASP A 124 -10.28 24.80 9.93
N PRO A 125 -10.06 25.60 10.99
CA PRO A 125 -11.17 26.20 11.70
C PRO A 125 -11.88 27.08 10.68
N GLU A 126 -13.05 26.62 10.23
CA GLU A 126 -14.02 27.38 9.47
C GLU A 126 -14.10 28.78 10.10
N GLY A 127 -13.78 29.79 9.30
CA GLY A 127 -13.76 31.18 9.74
C GLY A 127 -15.15 31.59 10.19
N ASP A 128 -15.32 31.68 11.50
CA ASP A 128 -16.38 32.43 12.14
C ASP A 128 -15.90 33.89 12.24
N ALA A 129 -16.33 34.73 11.31
CA ALA A 129 -16.37 36.19 11.41
C ALA A 129 -17.21 36.80 10.27
#